data_AF-A0A1A2V8F8-F1
#
_entry.id   AF-A0A1A2V8F8-F1
#
_cell.length_a   1.000
_cell.length_b   1.000
_cell.length_c   1.000
_cell.angle_alpha   90.00
_cell.angle_beta   90.00
_cell.angle_gamma   90.00
#
_symmetry.space_group_name_H-M   'P 1'
#
loop_
_entity.id
_entity.type
_entity.pdbx_description
1 polymer ?
#
loop_
_entity_poly.entity_id
_entity_poly.type
_entity_poly.pdbx_seq_one_letter_code
_entity_poly.pdbx_strand_id
1 'polypeptide(L)' 'MDPHERIPRDDWADQDLLTKDEAAERLSEEIAEVSGKLNGAHAGDEILERRLNGLKEAYKYLTEGA' A
#
# COMPACT_ATOMS: atom_id res chain seq x y z
N MET A 1 -3.89 -23.48 15.86
CA MET A 1 -3.35 -22.13 16.10
C MET A 1 -4.47 -21.32 16.71
N ASP A 2 -4.30 -20.88 17.96
CA ASP A 2 -5.32 -20.16 18.71
C ASP A 2 -5.36 -18.68 18.24
N PRO A 3 -6.49 -18.15 17.76
CA PRO A 3 -6.57 -16.79 17.24
C PRO A 3 -6.39 -15.68 18.30
N HIS A 4 -6.29 -16.04 19.58
CA HIS A 4 -6.09 -15.10 20.69
C HIS A 4 -4.66 -14.98 21.21
N GLU A 5 -3.71 -15.73 20.64
CA GLU A 5 -2.30 -15.66 21.02
C GLU A 5 -1.69 -14.38 20.43
N ARG A 6 -1.60 -13.32 21.25
CA ARG A 6 -0.90 -12.09 20.86
C ARG A 6 0.57 -12.42 20.68
N ILE A 7 1.11 -12.10 19.50
CA ILE A 7 2.53 -12.22 19.19
C ILE A 7 3.32 -11.45 20.28
N PRO A 8 4.26 -12.12 20.99
CA PRO A 8 5.16 -11.46 21.93
C PRO A 8 5.80 -10.23 21.31
N ARG A 9 5.94 -9.14 22.07
CA ARG A 9 6.41 -7.86 21.51
C ARG A 9 7.83 -7.92 20.94
N ASP A 10 8.65 -8.86 21.39
CA ASP A 10 9.99 -9.11 20.86
C ASP A 10 9.97 -9.78 19.48
N ASP A 11 8.92 -10.55 19.16
CA ASP A 11 8.73 -11.19 17.86
C ASP A 11 8.21 -10.22 16.79
N TRP A 12 7.98 -8.95 17.14
CA TRP A 12 7.65 -7.90 16.15
C TRP A 12 8.85 -7.49 15.30
N ALA A 13 10.07 -7.63 15.84
CA ALA A 13 11.30 -7.31 15.11
C ALA A 13 11.67 -8.39 14.07
N ASP A 14 11.20 -9.63 14.28
CA ASP A 14 11.36 -10.75 13.34
C ASP A 14 10.31 -10.73 12.21
N GLN A 15 9.31 -9.85 12.30
CA GLN A 15 8.43 -9.51 11.19
C GLN A 15 9.06 -8.32 10.45
N ASP A 16 9.30 -8.46 9.15
CA ASP A 16 9.76 -7.38 8.27
C ASP A 16 8.66 -6.31 8.12
N LEU A 17 8.47 -5.52 9.17
CA LEU A 17 7.50 -4.44 9.24
C LEU A 17 8.11 -3.23 8.54
N LEU A 18 7.46 -2.81 7.45
CA LEU A 18 7.87 -1.60 6.73
C LEU A 18 7.83 -0.39 7.67
N THR A 19 8.89 0.41 7.63
CA THR A 19 8.84 1.77 8.14
C THR A 19 7.79 2.57 7.36
N LYS A 20 7.32 3.68 7.94
CA LYS A 20 6.36 4.56 7.27
C LYS A 20 6.90 5.05 5.92
N ASP A 21 8.20 5.34 5.85
CA ASP A 21 8.85 5.85 4.64
C ASP A 21 8.93 4.76 3.56
N GLU A 22 9.31 3.53 3.91
CA GLU A 22 9.33 2.40 2.97
C GLU A 22 7.92 2.04 2.48
N ALA A 23 6.92 2.11 3.35
CA ALA A 23 5.53 1.91 2.95
C ALA A 23 5.06 3.00 1.98
N ALA A 24 5.47 4.26 2.19
CA ALA A 24 5.15 5.37 1.30
C ALA A 24 5.84 5.19 -0.06
N GLU A 25 7.13 4.84 -0.08
CA GLU A 25 7.89 4.58 -1.30
C GLU A 25 7.21 3.49 -2.15
N ARG A 26 6.91 2.34 -1.56
CA ARG A 26 6.23 1.23 -2.26
C ARG A 26 4.85 1.62 -2.78
N LEU A 27 4.07 2.38 -2.01
CA LEU A 27 2.78 2.89 -2.48
C LEU A 27 2.96 3.84 -3.66
N SER A 28 4.00 4.68 -3.66
CA SER A 28 4.28 5.61 -4.75
C SER A 28 4.68 4.90 -6.05
N GLU A 29 5.48 3.84 -5.95
CA GLU A 29 5.86 3.00 -7.10
C GLU A 29 4.65 2.32 -7.72
N GLU A 30 3.78 1.73 -6.89
CA GLU A 30 2.57 1.07 -7.36
C GLU A 30 1.58 2.06 -8.00
N ILE A 31 1.44 3.27 -7.43
CA ILE A 31 0.63 4.35 -8.03
C ILE A 31 1.15 4.70 -9.42
N ALA A 32 2.48 4.80 -9.60
CA ALA A 32 3.08 5.11 -10.88
C ALA A 32 2.85 3.98 -11.91
N GLU A 33 3.00 2.72 -11.50
CA GLU A 33 2.76 1.56 -12.37
C GLU A 33 1.30 1.50 -12.83
N VAL A 34 0.34 1.61 -11.91
CA VAL A 34 -1.10 1.55 -12.22
C VAL A 34 -1.52 2.72 -13.08
N SER A 35 -1.01 3.92 -12.79
CA SER A 35 -1.26 5.10 -13.64
C SER A 35 -0.71 4.88 -15.05
N GLY A 36 0.46 4.27 -15.19
CA GLY A 36 1.03 3.90 -16.48
C GLY A 36 0.16 2.91 -17.27
N LYS A 37 -0.39 1.90 -16.60
CA LYS A 37 -1.31 0.92 -17.21
C LYS A 37 -2.60 1.57 -17.73
N LEU A 38 -3.20 2.46 -16.92
CA LEU A 38 -4.41 3.21 -17.29
C LEU A 38 -4.17 4.20 -18.44
N ASN A 39 -2.98 4.79 -18.54
CA ASN A 39 -2.61 5.67 -19.66
C ASN A 39 -2.29 4.89 -20.95
N GLY A 40 -2.17 3.56 -20.88
CA GLY A 40 -1.80 2.70 -21.99
C GLY A 40 -2.90 1.73 -22.39
N ALA A 41 -2.58 0.44 -22.39
CA ALA A 41 -3.45 -0.62 -22.90
C ALA A 41 -4.73 -0.86 -22.08
N HIS A 42 -4.82 -0.28 -20.87
CA HIS A 42 -5.95 -0.45 -19.96
C HIS A 42 -6.75 0.85 -19.74
N ALA A 43 -6.72 1.77 -20.71
CA ALA A 43 -7.54 2.98 -20.64
C ALA A 43 -9.03 2.64 -20.50
N GLY A 44 -9.69 3.20 -19.48
CA GLY A 44 -11.09 2.93 -19.15
C GLY A 44 -11.35 1.64 -18.38
N ASP A 45 -10.31 0.99 -17.84
CA ASP A 45 -10.47 -0.14 -16.91
C ASP A 45 -10.91 0.37 -15.53
N GLU A 46 -12.22 0.33 -15.27
CA GLU A 46 -12.85 0.79 -14.03
C GLU A 46 -12.28 0.11 -12.76
N ILE A 47 -11.79 -1.13 -12.87
CA ILE A 47 -11.20 -1.85 -11.74
C ILE A 47 -9.84 -1.24 -11.40
N LEU A 48 -9.01 -0.99 -12.41
CA LEU A 48 -7.72 -0.33 -12.23
C LEU A 48 -7.88 1.12 -11.75
N GLU A 49 -8.88 1.84 -12.24
CA GLU A 49 -9.20 3.19 -11.77
C GLU A 49 -9.59 3.21 -10.29
N ARG A 50 -10.47 2.29 -9.87
CA ARG A 50 -10.85 2.16 -8.46
C ARG A 50 -9.66 1.79 -7.58
N ARG A 51 -8.79 0.89 -8.06
CA ARG A 51 -7.56 0.51 -7.37
C ARG A 51 -6.61 1.71 -7.23
N LEU A 52 -6.41 2.47 -8.29
CA LEU A 52 -5.57 3.68 -8.27
C LEU A 52 -6.06 4.70 -7.24
N ASN A 53 -7.37 4.92 -7.18
CA ASN A 53 -7.95 5.83 -6.20
C ASN A 53 -7.72 5.35 -4.77
N GLY A 54 -7.89 4.05 -4.49
CA GLY A 54 -7.59 3.49 -3.17
C GLY A 54 -6.12 3.64 -2.76
N LEU A 55 -5.19 3.40 -3.70
CA LEU A 55 -3.75 3.57 -3.46
C LEU A 55 -3.39 5.03 -3.16
N LYS A 56 -3.96 5.99 -3.90
CA LYS A 56 -3.74 7.43 -3.67
C LYS A 56 -4.24 7.87 -2.31
N GLU A 57 -5.43 7.43 -1.89
CA GLU A 57 -5.95 7.75 -0.55
C GLU A 57 -5.10 7.13 0.56
N ALA A 58 -4.63 5.89 0.39
CA ALA A 58 -3.75 5.24 1.35
C ALA A 58 -2.39 5.97 1.47
N TYR A 59 -1.80 6.35 0.34
CA TYR A 59 -0.56 7.12 0.31
C TYR A 59 -0.73 8.47 0.99
N LYS A 60 -1.81 9.20 0.65
CA LYS A 60 -2.16 10.48 1.27
C LYS A 60 -2.31 10.34 2.79
N TYR A 61 -3.06 9.34 3.25
CA TYR A 61 -3.23 9.09 4.68
C TYR A 61 -1.89 8.82 5.37
N LEU A 62 -0.99 8.07 4.72
CA LEU A 62 0.31 7.73 5.27
C LEU A 62 1.27 8.94 5.36
N THR A 63 1.23 9.84 4.37
CA THR A 63 2.15 10.99 4.27
C THR A 63 1.62 12.27 4.91
N GLU A 64 0.30 12.47 4.95
CA GLU A 64 -0.36 13.66 5.51
C GLU A 64 -1.00 13.39 6.89
N GLY A 65 -1.23 12.12 7.23
CA GLY A 65 -1.81 11.68 8.50
C GLY A 65 -0.79 11.01 9.41
N ALA A 66 0.15 11.81 9.96
CA ALA A 66 1.01 11.42 11.07
C ALA A 66 1.21 12.58 12.04
#